data_AF-A0A7S2CYL4-F1
#
_entry.id   AF-A0A7S2CYL4-F1
#
_cell.length_a   1.000
_cell.length_b   1.000
_cell.length_c   1.000
_cell.angle_alpha   90.00
_cell.angle_beta   90.00
_cell.angle_gamma   90.00
#
_symmetry.space_group_name_H-M   'P 1'
#
loop_
_entity.id
_entity.type
_entity.pdbx_description
1 polymer ?
#
loop_
_entity_poly.entity_id
_entity_poly.type
_entity_poly.pdbx_seq_one_letter_code
_entity_poly.pdbx_strand_id
1 'polypeptide(L)'
;ASNYFMPKETLSENGPGGGGWILINEKLQVVDRKNRLFGKGRVFAVGDCNFGCVGAPEDWKKGLGIPPIPKTSYPAEEQASHAVHAIQALDVFVQKQKIRSNRHSTEIDVVAASTDLIQSTWWPWGSGMQLTSLGPNDAVFVVGGGKPGKKGIVMLTGKLAALQKDVIEATKVDECRGGFLGRIIWHFVHHTPVHLWGDGAFWKMRLSVA
;
A
#
# COMPACT_ATOMS: atom_id res chain seq x y z
N ALA A 1 13.62 10.90 4.44
CA ALA A 1 14.01 9.60 3.86
C ALA A 1 15.28 9.75 3.03
N SER A 2 16.17 8.76 3.06
CA SER A 2 17.42 8.79 2.29
C SER A 2 17.23 8.21 0.89
N ASN A 3 16.50 8.92 0.03
CA ASN A 3 16.33 8.52 -1.37
C ASN A 3 17.33 9.26 -2.27
N TYR A 4 18.36 8.54 -2.72
CA TYR A 4 19.42 9.08 -3.57
C TYR A 4 19.32 8.66 -5.05
N PHE A 5 18.35 7.79 -5.37
CA PHE A 5 18.24 7.19 -6.71
C PHE A 5 17.09 7.77 -7.54
N MET A 6 16.04 8.28 -6.88
CA MET A 6 14.92 8.89 -7.59
C MET A 6 15.23 10.34 -8.00
N PRO A 7 14.76 10.79 -9.18
CA PRO A 7 14.90 12.18 -9.58
C PRO A 7 14.26 13.14 -8.57
N LYS A 8 14.89 14.28 -8.32
CA LYS A 8 14.48 15.25 -7.28
C LYS A 8 13.04 15.71 -7.46
N GLU A 9 12.58 15.83 -8.70
CA GLU A 9 11.21 16.24 -9.07
C GLU A 9 10.14 15.23 -8.66
N THR A 10 10.51 13.97 -8.40
CA THR A 10 9.60 12.91 -7.90
C THR A 10 9.63 12.79 -6.37
N LEU A 11 10.46 13.61 -5.70
CA LEU A 11 10.63 13.60 -4.26
C LEU A 11 9.94 14.80 -3.61
N SER A 12 9.35 14.57 -2.46
CA SER A 12 8.78 15.62 -1.62
C SER A 12 9.88 16.55 -1.09
N GLU A 13 9.61 17.86 -1.11
CA GLU A 13 10.52 18.85 -0.51
C GLU A 13 10.36 18.93 1.00
N ASN A 14 9.16 18.62 1.49
CA ASN A 14 8.78 18.67 2.89
C ASN A 14 8.22 17.31 3.33
N GLY A 15 7.97 17.17 4.63
CA GLY A 15 7.38 15.98 5.23
C GLY A 15 8.17 15.47 6.43
N PRO A 16 7.79 14.30 6.98
CA PRO A 16 8.51 13.68 8.08
C PRO A 16 10.01 13.59 7.79
N GLY A 17 10.86 13.98 8.75
CA GLY A 17 12.32 13.92 8.59
C GLY A 17 12.89 14.80 7.47
N GLY A 18 12.21 15.89 7.08
CA GLY A 18 12.77 16.90 6.17
C GLY A 18 12.59 16.62 4.67
N GLY A 19 11.69 15.70 4.30
CA GLY A 19 11.38 15.38 2.90
C GLY A 19 12.14 14.18 2.33
N GLY A 20 12.24 14.14 0.99
CA GLY A 20 12.90 13.05 0.26
C GLY A 20 12.06 11.79 0.05
N TRP A 21 10.73 11.89 0.21
CA TRP A 21 9.81 10.77 0.02
C TRP A 21 9.30 10.71 -1.41
N ILE A 22 9.08 9.51 -1.95
CA ILE A 22 8.59 9.34 -3.32
C ILE A 22 7.12 9.80 -3.39
N LEU A 23 6.84 10.77 -4.25
CA LEU A 23 5.49 11.25 -4.51
C LEU A 23 4.74 10.24 -5.35
N ILE A 24 3.48 9.98 -4.96
CA ILE A 24 2.60 9.02 -5.62
C ILE A 24 1.23 9.65 -5.90
N ASN A 25 0.52 9.13 -6.89
CA ASN A 25 -0.91 9.39 -7.07
C ASN A 25 -1.77 8.40 -6.27
N GLU A 26 -3.09 8.49 -6.41
CA GLU A 26 -4.01 7.58 -5.70
C GLU A 26 -3.87 6.10 -6.07
N LYS A 27 -3.15 5.79 -7.14
CA LYS A 27 -2.94 4.45 -7.67
C LYS A 27 -1.56 3.91 -7.35
N LEU A 28 -0.84 4.57 -6.45
CA LEU A 28 0.53 4.24 -6.05
C LEU A 28 1.57 4.43 -7.17
N GLN A 29 1.19 5.04 -8.31
CA GLN A 29 2.12 5.37 -9.38
C GLN A 29 2.95 6.59 -8.97
N VAL A 30 4.23 6.57 -9.31
CA VAL A 30 5.14 7.69 -9.04
C VAL A 30 4.76 8.89 -9.90
N VAL A 31 4.70 10.06 -9.27
CA VAL A 31 4.45 11.34 -9.94
C VAL A 31 5.55 12.34 -9.63
N ASP A 32 5.67 13.36 -10.47
CA ASP A 32 6.43 14.54 -10.13
C ASP A 32 5.63 15.52 -9.24
N ARG A 33 6.28 16.59 -8.78
CA ARG A 33 5.66 17.65 -7.98
C ARG A 33 4.51 18.39 -8.67
N LYS A 34 4.35 18.25 -9.99
CA LYS A 34 3.23 18.78 -10.77
C LYS A 34 2.15 17.73 -11.01
N ASN A 35 2.19 16.61 -10.29
CA ASN A 35 1.29 15.48 -10.41
C ASN A 35 1.30 14.80 -11.79
N ARG A 36 2.41 14.89 -12.53
CA ARG A 36 2.59 14.22 -13.82
C ARG A 36 3.22 12.85 -13.60
N LEU A 37 2.72 11.83 -14.31
CA LEU A 37 3.23 10.46 -14.19
C LEU A 37 4.72 10.37 -14.56
N PHE A 38 5.50 9.75 -13.68
CA PHE A 38 6.88 9.42 -13.95
C PHE A 38 6.98 8.10 -14.74
N GLY A 39 7.99 7.98 -15.61
CA GLY A 39 8.23 6.74 -16.37
C GLY A 39 7.02 6.25 -17.17
N LYS A 40 6.24 7.18 -17.76
CA LYS A 40 4.99 6.88 -18.49
C LYS A 40 3.97 6.08 -17.67
N GLY A 41 3.95 6.26 -16.33
CA GLY A 41 3.02 5.59 -15.42
C GLY A 41 3.36 4.14 -15.08
N ARG A 42 4.59 3.68 -15.40
CA ARG A 42 5.04 2.30 -15.17
C ARG A 42 5.82 2.10 -13.88
N VAL A 43 6.07 3.18 -13.15
CA VAL A 43 6.83 3.16 -11.90
C VAL A 43 5.87 3.33 -10.73
N PHE A 44 5.96 2.44 -9.75
CA PHE A 44 5.13 2.43 -8.55
C PHE A 44 6.02 2.51 -7.30
N ALA A 45 5.50 3.07 -6.21
CA ALA A 45 6.21 3.12 -4.94
C ALA A 45 5.28 2.71 -3.78
N VAL A 46 5.71 1.74 -2.97
CA VAL A 46 4.89 1.09 -1.93
C VAL A 46 5.65 1.03 -0.60
N GLY A 47 4.92 1.02 0.51
CA GLY A 47 5.50 0.95 1.84
C GLY A 47 6.11 2.28 2.30
N ASP A 48 7.22 2.19 3.05
CA ASP A 48 7.81 3.34 3.73
C ASP A 48 8.54 4.30 2.77
N CYS A 49 8.88 3.89 1.55
CA CYS A 49 9.61 4.76 0.61
C CYS A 49 8.76 5.88 0.00
N ASN A 50 7.42 5.74 -0.02
CA ASN A 50 6.52 6.73 -0.57
C ASN A 50 6.03 7.73 0.49
N PHE A 51 5.59 8.91 0.04
CA PHE A 51 5.15 10.02 0.89
C PHE A 51 3.98 9.69 1.82
N GLY A 52 3.20 8.65 1.50
CA GLY A 52 2.17 8.10 2.38
C GLY A 52 0.83 8.82 2.37
N CYS A 53 0.71 9.95 1.68
CA CYS A 53 -0.55 10.66 1.46
C CYS A 53 -0.60 11.31 0.08
N VAL A 54 -1.81 11.66 -0.35
CA VAL A 54 -2.10 12.43 -1.56
C VAL A 54 -3.05 13.56 -1.18
N GLY A 55 -2.75 14.79 -1.59
CA GLY A 55 -3.53 15.98 -1.22
C GLY A 55 -3.20 16.51 0.18
N ALA A 56 -3.98 17.49 0.62
CA ALA A 56 -3.84 18.19 1.89
C ALA A 56 -4.97 17.81 2.88
N PRO A 57 -4.85 18.16 4.17
CA PRO A 57 -5.88 17.87 5.18
C PRO A 57 -7.30 18.30 4.80
N GLU A 58 -7.47 19.42 4.09
CA GLU A 58 -8.79 19.88 3.62
C GLU A 58 -9.34 19.06 2.46
N ASP A 59 -8.49 18.43 1.66
CA ASP A 59 -8.91 17.51 0.60
C ASP A 59 -9.46 16.22 1.22
N TRP A 60 -8.77 15.69 2.24
CA TRP A 60 -9.16 14.44 2.90
C TRP A 60 -10.54 14.56 3.58
N LYS A 61 -10.85 15.73 4.16
CA LYS A 61 -12.18 16.02 4.73
C LYS A 61 -13.29 15.98 3.68
N LYS A 62 -12.98 16.28 2.42
CA LYS A 62 -13.90 16.24 1.29
C LYS A 62 -13.92 14.87 0.59
N GLY A 63 -13.18 13.89 1.10
CA GLY A 63 -13.02 12.57 0.47
C GLY A 63 -12.16 12.60 -0.79
N LEU A 64 -11.34 13.64 -0.96
CA LEU A 64 -10.39 13.77 -2.06
C LEU A 64 -8.98 13.38 -1.59
N GLY A 65 -8.22 12.68 -2.43
CA GLY A 65 -6.87 12.24 -2.10
C GLY A 65 -6.85 11.08 -1.09
N ILE A 66 -5.69 10.91 -0.45
CA ILE A 66 -5.42 9.81 0.48
C ILE A 66 -4.80 10.39 1.74
N PRO A 67 -5.43 10.23 2.92
CA PRO A 67 -4.81 10.66 4.17
C PRO A 67 -3.57 9.81 4.51
N PRO A 68 -2.69 10.27 5.41
CA PRO A 68 -1.45 9.58 5.73
C PRO A 68 -1.67 8.14 6.18
N ILE A 69 -1.30 7.17 5.34
CA ILE A 69 -1.41 5.74 5.65
C ILE A 69 -0.24 5.34 6.57
N PRO A 70 -0.50 4.68 7.71
CA PRO A 70 0.53 4.12 8.57
C PRO A 70 1.52 3.24 7.81
N LYS A 71 2.80 3.39 8.10
CA LYS A 71 3.91 2.70 7.43
C LYS A 71 4.30 1.42 8.16
N THR A 72 3.32 0.58 8.45
CA THR A 72 3.52 -0.75 9.04
C THR A 72 3.55 -1.83 7.96
N SER A 73 3.98 -3.05 8.31
CA SER A 73 4.13 -4.16 7.36
C SER A 73 2.83 -4.50 6.63
N TYR A 74 1.71 -4.63 7.35
CA TYR A 74 0.43 -4.99 6.76
C TYR A 74 -0.04 -4.01 5.65
N PRO A 75 -0.20 -2.68 5.90
CA PRO A 75 -0.54 -1.75 4.84
C PRO A 75 0.52 -1.66 3.73
N ALA A 76 1.80 -1.89 4.01
CA ALA A 76 2.83 -1.97 2.97
C ALA A 76 2.64 -3.19 2.04
N GLU A 77 2.28 -4.35 2.60
CA GLU A 77 1.98 -5.57 1.83
C GLU A 77 0.71 -5.40 0.99
N GLU A 78 -0.32 -4.75 1.52
CA GLU A 78 -1.55 -4.42 0.78
C GLU A 78 -1.26 -3.44 -0.37
N GLN A 79 -0.41 -2.43 -0.15
CA GLN A 79 0.07 -1.55 -1.22
C GLN A 79 0.85 -2.31 -2.28
N ALA A 80 1.72 -3.25 -1.88
CA ALA A 80 2.48 -4.07 -2.81
C ALA A 80 1.57 -4.97 -3.66
N SER A 81 0.59 -5.64 -3.05
CA SER A 81 -0.43 -6.43 -3.75
C SER A 81 -1.19 -5.57 -4.78
N HIS A 82 -1.61 -4.37 -4.38
CA HIS A 82 -2.28 -3.43 -5.28
C HIS A 82 -1.41 -3.01 -6.47
N ALA A 83 -0.14 -2.65 -6.22
CA ALA A 83 0.80 -2.28 -7.28
C ALA A 83 1.07 -3.45 -8.24
N VAL A 84 1.19 -4.68 -7.75
CA VAL A 84 1.39 -5.87 -8.59
C VAL A 84 0.19 -6.11 -9.51
N HIS A 85 -1.03 -6.04 -8.99
CA HIS A 85 -2.24 -6.15 -9.82
C HIS A 85 -2.32 -5.05 -10.88
N ALA A 86 -1.96 -3.81 -10.52
CA ALA A 86 -1.88 -2.71 -11.46
C ALA A 86 -0.86 -2.97 -12.57
N ILE A 87 0.34 -3.44 -12.22
CA ILE A 87 1.40 -3.80 -13.18
C ILE A 87 0.91 -4.90 -14.13
N GLN A 88 0.27 -5.96 -13.62
CA GLN A 88 -0.28 -7.05 -14.43
C GLN A 88 -1.35 -6.55 -15.41
N ALA A 89 -2.28 -5.71 -14.94
CA ALA A 89 -3.33 -5.12 -15.79
C ALA A 89 -2.74 -4.26 -16.91
N LEU A 90 -1.73 -3.44 -16.59
CA LEU A 90 -1.03 -2.61 -17.58
C LEU A 90 -0.23 -3.47 -18.58
N ASP A 91 0.42 -4.55 -18.14
CA ASP A 91 1.17 -5.44 -19.04
C ASP A 91 0.24 -6.13 -20.05
N VAL A 92 -0.89 -6.70 -19.58
CA VAL A 92 -1.91 -7.29 -20.46
C VAL A 92 -2.46 -6.26 -21.45
N PHE A 93 -2.71 -5.04 -21.01
CA PHE A 93 -3.17 -3.96 -21.89
C PHE A 93 -2.15 -3.63 -22.97
N VAL A 94 -0.88 -3.44 -22.60
CA VAL A 94 0.22 -3.15 -23.54
C VAL A 94 0.38 -4.27 -24.56
N GLN A 95 0.31 -5.53 -24.12
CA GLN A 95 0.39 -6.68 -25.03
C GLN A 95 -0.77 -6.69 -26.04
N LYS A 96 -2.02 -6.46 -25.58
CA LYS A 96 -3.20 -6.38 -26.47
C LYS A 96 -3.08 -5.25 -27.49
N GLN A 97 -2.57 -4.09 -27.10
CA GLN A 97 -2.36 -2.95 -28.00
C GLN A 97 -1.28 -3.23 -29.06
N LYS A 98 -0.19 -3.92 -28.70
CA LYS A 98 0.84 -4.35 -29.68
C LYS A 98 0.24 -5.25 -30.76
N ILE A 99 -0.55 -6.24 -30.34
CA ILE A 99 -1.22 -7.17 -31.26
C ILE A 99 -2.18 -6.40 -32.19
N ARG A 100 -3.03 -5.54 -31.63
CA ARG A 100 -4.05 -4.80 -32.40
C ARG A 100 -3.46 -3.78 -33.38
N SER A 101 -2.36 -3.14 -33.03
CA SER A 101 -1.75 -2.09 -33.87
C SER A 101 -0.83 -2.63 -34.96
N ASN A 102 -0.53 -3.94 -34.96
CA ASN A 102 0.51 -4.56 -35.79
C ASN A 102 1.86 -3.80 -35.73
N ARG A 103 2.09 -3.03 -34.66
CA ARG A 103 3.31 -2.25 -34.44
C ARG A 103 4.22 -3.02 -33.50
N HIS A 104 5.47 -3.18 -33.92
CA HIS A 104 6.57 -3.65 -33.06
C HIS A 104 7.11 -2.56 -32.12
N SER A 105 6.59 -1.33 -32.17
CA SER A 105 7.15 -0.19 -31.43
C SER A 105 6.88 -0.27 -29.92
N THR A 106 7.93 0.00 -29.14
CA THR A 106 7.99 0.04 -27.67
C THR A 106 7.23 1.21 -27.00
N GLU A 107 6.62 2.09 -27.79
CA GLU A 107 6.05 3.37 -27.34
C GLU A 107 4.52 3.41 -27.36
N ILE A 108 3.87 2.41 -26.78
CA ILE A 108 2.46 2.58 -26.41
C ILE A 108 2.41 3.49 -25.18
N ASP A 109 1.84 4.68 -25.35
CA ASP A 109 1.59 5.61 -24.25
C ASP A 109 0.53 5.02 -23.32
N VAL A 110 1.02 4.42 -22.24
CA VAL A 110 0.21 3.83 -21.15
C VAL A 110 -0.55 4.91 -20.37
N VAL A 111 -0.21 6.18 -20.60
CA VAL A 111 -0.70 7.37 -19.88
C VAL A 111 -2.22 7.51 -19.94
N ALA A 112 -2.84 7.27 -21.10
CA ALA A 112 -4.30 7.37 -21.24
C ALA A 112 -5.05 6.11 -20.75
N ALA A 113 -4.37 4.97 -20.71
CA ALA A 113 -4.94 3.70 -20.28
C ALA A 113 -4.94 3.54 -18.75
N SER A 114 -3.96 4.14 -18.06
CA SER A 114 -3.79 3.97 -16.63
C SER A 114 -4.86 4.67 -15.77
N THR A 115 -5.75 5.49 -16.33
CA THR A 115 -6.81 6.13 -15.53
C THR A 115 -8.04 5.25 -15.32
N ASP A 116 -8.33 4.31 -16.23
CA ASP A 116 -9.53 3.47 -16.12
C ASP A 116 -9.23 2.00 -15.79
N LEU A 117 -8.04 1.52 -16.17
CA LEU A 117 -7.66 0.10 -16.01
C LEU A 117 -7.23 -0.29 -14.59
N ILE A 118 -6.70 0.66 -13.83
CA ILE A 118 -6.10 0.40 -12.51
C ILE A 118 -6.86 1.15 -11.43
N GLN A 119 -7.10 0.50 -10.30
CA GLN A 119 -7.92 1.03 -9.23
C GLN A 119 -7.17 2.08 -8.40
N SER A 120 -7.92 3.01 -7.82
CA SER A 120 -7.38 3.82 -6.72
C SER A 120 -7.21 2.93 -5.50
N THR A 121 -6.12 3.13 -4.76
CA THR A 121 -5.85 2.41 -3.53
C THR A 121 -6.92 2.70 -2.48
N TRP A 122 -6.93 1.90 -1.42
CA TRP A 122 -7.88 1.99 -0.33
C TRP A 122 -7.15 2.04 1.00
N TRP A 123 -7.90 2.30 2.06
CA TRP A 123 -7.39 2.28 3.42
C TRP A 123 -7.36 0.85 3.97
N PRO A 124 -6.20 0.22 4.19
CA PRO A 124 -6.16 -1.17 4.66
C PRO A 124 -6.74 -1.32 6.06
N TRP A 125 -7.54 -2.37 6.30
CA TRP A 125 -8.21 -2.58 7.59
C TRP A 125 -7.24 -2.85 8.76
N GLY A 126 -6.09 -3.47 8.49
CA GLY A 126 -5.03 -3.72 9.47
C GLY A 126 -4.07 -2.54 9.68
N SER A 127 -4.32 -1.37 9.09
CA SER A 127 -3.36 -0.23 9.16
C SER A 127 -3.09 0.29 10.59
N GLY A 128 -4.02 0.02 11.52
CA GLY A 128 -3.90 0.42 12.92
C GLY A 128 -3.29 -0.62 13.85
N MET A 129 -2.78 -1.73 13.32
CA MET A 129 -2.23 -2.81 14.14
C MET A 129 -0.74 -2.59 14.38
N GLN A 130 -0.34 -2.51 15.65
CA GLN A 130 1.05 -2.34 16.06
C GLN A 130 1.34 -3.26 17.24
N LEU A 131 2.34 -4.11 17.08
CA LEU A 131 2.78 -5.03 18.11
C LEU A 131 4.23 -4.72 18.47
N THR A 132 4.43 -4.16 19.66
CA THR A 132 5.74 -3.68 20.11
C THR A 132 6.23 -4.54 21.26
N SER A 133 7.40 -5.16 21.10
CA SER A 133 8.07 -5.87 22.19
C SER A 133 8.67 -4.87 23.19
N LEU A 134 8.48 -5.14 24.49
CA LEU A 134 9.09 -4.42 25.61
C LEU A 134 10.20 -5.26 26.29
N GLY A 135 10.40 -6.50 25.83
CA GLY A 135 11.37 -7.44 26.34
C GLY A 135 11.02 -8.88 25.95
N PRO A 136 11.79 -9.88 26.41
CA PRO A 136 11.58 -11.28 26.02
C PRO A 136 10.22 -11.86 26.42
N ASN A 137 9.56 -11.30 27.43
CA ASN A 137 8.28 -11.80 27.97
C ASN A 137 7.22 -10.69 28.11
N ASP A 138 7.42 -9.57 27.43
CA ASP A 138 6.52 -8.44 27.52
C ASP A 138 6.40 -7.74 26.17
N ALA A 139 5.18 -7.35 25.84
CA ALA A 139 4.85 -6.63 24.63
C ALA A 139 3.51 -5.91 24.81
N VAL A 140 3.23 -4.99 23.90
CA VAL A 140 1.94 -4.28 23.82
C VAL A 140 1.41 -4.43 22.41
N PHE A 141 0.18 -4.93 22.30
CA PHE A 141 -0.57 -4.98 21.05
C PHE A 141 -1.59 -3.86 21.03
N VAL A 142 -1.45 -2.93 20.10
CA VAL A 142 -2.42 -1.87 19.83
C VAL A 142 -3.16 -2.18 18.54
N VAL A 143 -4.48 -2.01 18.57
CA VAL A 143 -5.34 -2.09 17.39
C VAL A 143 -6.16 -0.82 17.25
N GLY A 144 -6.60 -0.51 16.02
CA GLY A 144 -7.32 0.73 15.73
C GLY A 144 -6.38 1.92 15.57
N GLY A 145 -6.92 3.13 15.53
CA GLY A 145 -6.10 4.34 15.30
C GLY A 145 -5.49 4.47 13.89
N GLY A 146 -5.79 3.53 12.99
CA GLY A 146 -5.36 3.60 11.59
C GLY A 146 -6.03 4.78 10.88
N LYS A 147 -7.36 4.78 10.78
CA LYS A 147 -8.09 5.85 10.05
C LYS A 147 -7.99 7.21 10.78
N PRO A 148 -7.88 8.33 10.04
CA PRO A 148 -7.91 9.66 10.64
C PRO A 148 -9.10 9.86 11.58
N GLY A 149 -8.85 10.39 12.78
CA GLY A 149 -9.88 10.64 13.79
C GLY A 149 -10.33 9.40 14.59
N LYS A 150 -9.80 8.21 14.32
CA LYS A 150 -10.03 7.03 15.18
C LYS A 150 -8.91 6.91 16.22
N LYS A 151 -9.25 6.43 17.41
CA LYS A 151 -8.28 6.16 18.48
C LYS A 151 -7.82 4.71 18.40
N GLY A 152 -6.56 4.47 18.77
CA GLY A 152 -6.05 3.12 19.04
C GLY A 152 -6.46 2.66 20.43
N ILE A 153 -6.62 1.35 20.60
CA ILE A 153 -6.85 0.70 21.90
C ILE A 153 -5.75 -0.32 22.13
N VAL A 154 -5.28 -0.41 23.38
CA VAL A 154 -4.42 -1.50 23.80
C VAL A 154 -5.28 -2.76 23.90
N MET A 155 -5.03 -3.72 23.03
CA MET A 155 -5.78 -4.99 22.95
C MET A 155 -5.18 -6.06 23.87
N LEU A 156 -3.85 -6.20 23.88
CA LEU A 156 -3.12 -7.17 24.70
C LEU A 156 -1.87 -6.51 25.28
N THR A 157 -1.46 -6.94 26.47
CA THR A 157 -0.19 -6.58 27.10
C THR A 157 0.46 -7.81 27.73
N GLY A 158 1.74 -7.70 28.11
CA GLY A 158 2.43 -8.76 28.84
C GLY A 158 2.75 -9.97 27.97
N LYS A 159 2.81 -11.14 28.62
CA LYS A 159 3.22 -12.41 28.00
C LYS A 159 2.32 -12.85 26.84
N LEU A 160 1.03 -12.54 26.87
CA LEU A 160 0.11 -12.92 25.79
C LEU A 160 0.40 -12.13 24.51
N ALA A 161 0.70 -10.84 24.62
CA ALA A 161 1.13 -10.04 23.49
C ALA A 161 2.51 -10.49 22.97
N ALA A 162 3.42 -10.89 23.87
CA ALA A 162 4.73 -11.42 23.49
C ALA A 162 4.58 -12.73 22.71
N LEU A 163 3.76 -13.67 23.19
CA LEU A 163 3.45 -14.92 22.47
C LEU A 163 2.84 -14.65 21.08
N GLN A 164 1.88 -13.72 21.00
CA GLN A 164 1.28 -13.32 19.72
C GLN A 164 2.34 -12.80 18.75
N LYS A 165 3.32 -12.04 19.23
CA LYS A 165 4.43 -11.53 18.42
C LYS A 165 5.27 -12.67 17.88
N ASP A 166 5.64 -13.62 18.74
CA ASP A 166 6.49 -14.75 18.34
C ASP A 166 5.79 -15.64 17.31
N VAL A 167 4.47 -15.83 17.44
CA VAL A 167 3.66 -16.52 16.43
C VAL A 167 3.66 -15.76 15.10
N ILE A 168 3.43 -14.45 15.12
CA ILE A 168 3.46 -13.61 13.90
C ILE A 168 4.83 -13.69 13.24
N GLU A 169 5.91 -13.56 14.01
CA GLU A 169 7.28 -13.61 13.50
C GLU A 169 7.60 -14.98 12.90
N ALA A 170 7.35 -16.07 13.63
CA ALA A 170 7.61 -17.42 13.15
C ALA A 170 6.82 -17.75 11.88
N THR A 171 5.53 -17.40 11.83
CA THR A 171 4.67 -17.68 10.67
C THR A 171 5.00 -16.79 9.48
N LYS A 172 5.41 -15.53 9.70
CA LYS A 172 5.84 -14.64 8.62
C LYS A 172 7.17 -15.08 8.02
N VAL A 173 8.12 -15.48 8.85
CA VAL A 173 9.40 -16.03 8.39
C VAL A 173 9.17 -17.32 7.60
N ASP A 174 8.26 -18.19 8.05
CA ASP A 174 7.86 -19.40 7.30
C ASP A 174 7.26 -19.04 5.94
N GLU A 175 6.34 -18.08 5.87
CA GLU A 175 5.77 -17.60 4.61
C GLU A 175 6.85 -17.07 3.65
N CYS A 176 7.75 -16.22 4.13
CA CYS A 176 8.84 -15.66 3.33
C CYS A 176 9.81 -16.73 2.81
N ARG A 177 9.90 -17.89 3.48
CA ARG A 177 10.67 -19.06 3.03
C ARG A 177 9.89 -19.99 2.09
N GLY A 178 8.63 -19.67 1.78
CA GLY A 178 7.74 -20.52 0.97
C GLY A 178 7.11 -21.68 1.74
N GLY A 179 7.16 -21.65 3.07
CA GLY A 179 6.55 -22.64 3.95
C GLY A 179 5.04 -22.73 3.76
N PHE A 180 4.48 -23.91 4.03
CA PHE A 180 3.07 -24.18 3.81
C PHE A 180 2.18 -23.51 4.87
N LEU A 181 2.58 -23.60 6.15
CA LEU A 181 1.79 -23.10 7.27
C LEU A 181 1.70 -21.57 7.25
N GLY A 182 2.84 -20.89 7.05
CA GLY A 182 2.89 -19.44 6.91
C GLY A 182 1.99 -18.97 5.77
N ARG A 183 2.12 -19.56 4.58
CA ARG A 183 1.28 -19.19 3.42
C ARG A 183 -0.21 -19.34 3.69
N ILE A 184 -0.64 -20.41 4.37
CA ILE A 184 -2.06 -20.57 4.71
C ILE A 184 -2.51 -19.49 5.69
N ILE A 185 -1.77 -19.29 6.78
CA ILE A 185 -2.14 -18.32 7.83
C ILE A 185 -2.25 -16.92 7.23
N TRP A 186 -1.24 -16.49 6.47
CA TRP A 186 -1.22 -15.16 5.87
C TRP A 186 -2.23 -15.04 4.72
N HIS A 187 -2.49 -16.10 3.95
CA HIS A 187 -3.60 -16.12 3.00
C HIS A 187 -4.92 -15.79 3.70
N PHE A 188 -5.22 -16.41 4.85
CA PHE A 188 -6.41 -16.07 5.63
C PHE A 188 -6.38 -14.62 6.11
N VAL A 189 -5.27 -14.12 6.65
CA VAL A 189 -5.15 -12.72 7.12
C VAL A 189 -5.46 -11.72 6.00
N HIS A 190 -4.94 -11.93 4.79
CA HIS A 190 -5.17 -11.04 3.65
C HIS A 190 -6.56 -11.23 2.99
N HIS A 191 -7.22 -12.36 3.18
CA HIS A 191 -8.50 -12.69 2.54
C HIS A 191 -9.68 -12.77 3.51
N THR A 192 -9.52 -12.35 4.76
CA THR A 192 -10.59 -12.43 5.77
C THR A 192 -11.78 -11.53 5.36
N PRO A 193 -12.99 -12.09 5.15
CA PRO A 193 -14.12 -11.38 4.51
C PRO A 193 -14.88 -10.43 5.46
N VAL A 194 -14.55 -10.40 6.75
CA VAL A 194 -15.25 -9.58 7.75
C VAL A 194 -14.32 -8.48 8.26
N HIS A 195 -14.43 -7.30 7.64
CA HIS A 195 -13.66 -6.13 8.06
C HIS A 195 -14.45 -5.35 9.12
N LEU A 196 -14.04 -5.44 10.38
CA LEU A 196 -14.63 -4.64 11.46
C LEU A 196 -14.01 -3.23 11.58
N TRP A 197 -12.80 -3.02 11.03
CA TRP A 197 -12.00 -1.79 11.29
C TRP A 197 -11.30 -1.15 10.07
N GLY A 198 -11.82 -1.33 8.85
CA GLY A 198 -11.40 -0.53 7.70
C GLY A 198 -12.06 -0.93 6.38
N ASP A 199 -11.53 -0.41 5.26
CA ASP A 199 -12.06 -0.71 3.94
C ASP A 199 -11.33 -1.93 3.36
N GLY A 200 -12.09 -2.86 2.79
CA GLY A 200 -11.54 -4.05 2.13
C GLY A 200 -11.50 -3.89 0.62
N ALA A 201 -10.61 -4.63 -0.04
CA ALA A 201 -10.52 -4.68 -1.50
C ALA A 201 -11.86 -5.03 -2.17
N PHE A 202 -12.66 -5.87 -1.50
CA PHE A 202 -13.93 -6.40 -2.01
C PHE A 202 -14.98 -5.32 -2.35
N TRP A 203 -15.00 -4.21 -1.61
CA TRP A 203 -16.04 -3.17 -1.78
C TRP A 203 -15.70 -2.12 -2.84
N LYS A 204 -14.42 -1.95 -3.21
CA LYS A 204 -14.00 -1.10 -4.34
C LYS A 204 -13.88 -1.88 -5.66
N MET A 205 -13.70 -3.20 -5.62
CA MET A 205 -13.57 -4.03 -6.83
C MET A 205 -14.82 -4.03 -7.74
N ARG A 206 -16.01 -3.77 -7.20
CA ARG A 206 -17.29 -3.83 -7.93
C ARG A 206 -17.65 -2.57 -8.73
N LEU A 207 -16.95 -1.45 -8.54
CA LEU A 207 -17.34 -0.16 -9.16
C LEU A 207 -16.57 0.19 -10.44
N SER A 208 -15.71 -0.71 -10.93
CA SER A 208 -14.89 -0.48 -12.14
C SER A 208 -15.35 -1.31 -13.35
N VAL A 209 -16.46 -2.05 -13.24
CA VAL A 209 -16.99 -2.92 -14.32
C VAL A 209 -18.50 -2.70 -14.50
N ALA A 210 -18.94 -1.44 -14.46
CA ALA A 210 -20.29 -1.04 -14.88
C ALA A 210 -20.19 0.04 -15.96
#